data_AF-A0A948F306-F1
#
_entry.id   AF-A0A948F306-F1
#
_cell.length_a   1.000
_cell.length_b   1.000
_cell.length_c   1.000
_cell.angle_alpha   90.00
_cell.angle_beta   90.00
_cell.angle_gamma   90.00
#
_symmetry.space_group_name_H-M   'P 1'
#
loop_
_entity.id
_entity.type
_entity.pdbx_description
1 polymer ?
#
loop_
_entity_poly.entity_id
_entity_poly.type
_entity_poly.pdbx_seq_one_letter_code
_entity_poly.pdbx_strand_id
1 'polypeptide(L)'
;MRTRDTFDAGCSLLAVMADAAAFYLGFMLAVWVRFDSGWIPLVGEGLPPRMMYVYGGGVATLLCLFIFRALELYRRPQFGRFEDKIPRLVRASGWGILLATALAFIIRTDPPFSRAVTVLAFFSATFLVVLERYILFRLELHWARHREEINRVMVVGTDAVAARLKQALKLDPRLRSRVIGFLRTTAAEPDPAIPSDQILGGVGDLEKFIERGEVDGVILADTSLPHSRMTEIILHCERGLVHFQLVPDLFAVLTSRVQVQHVGDVPLLSVRKWPLDYFWNRVLKRAEDIAGSVAGLALSVPIIAVASVFIKRSSPGPIFFRQERCGEGGRCFNLFKLRTMRTDAEVKTGPVWAREDDPRRTRFGTFLRRYNLDELPQFWNVLKGDMSLVGPRPERLVFVEQFKEDVGRYMWRHVHKPGLTGWAQVNGLRGNTSIRDRIQYDLFYLENWSLALDFKILLKTFAARKNAY
;
A
#
# COMPACT_ATOMS: atom_id res chain seq x y z
N MET A 1 1.94 -9.65 -29.26
CA MET A 1 2.12 -8.37 -29.99
C MET A 1 3.24 -8.54 -31.00
N ARG A 2 2.92 -8.93 -32.24
CA ARG A 2 3.90 -9.16 -33.31
C ARG A 2 4.28 -7.89 -34.08
N THR A 3 3.69 -6.75 -33.72
CA THR A 3 4.16 -5.42 -34.13
C THR A 3 4.65 -4.70 -32.87
N ARG A 4 5.96 -4.42 -32.81
CA ARG A 4 6.42 -3.25 -32.06
C ARG A 4 5.81 -2.07 -32.80
N ASP A 5 4.63 -1.62 -32.36
CA ASP A 5 3.90 -0.54 -32.98
C ASP A 5 4.84 0.67 -33.07
N THR A 6 5.24 1.05 -34.29
CA THR A 6 5.99 2.27 -34.59
C THR A 6 5.32 3.50 -33.97
N PHE A 7 4.00 3.40 -33.76
CA PHE A 7 3.20 4.35 -33.02
C PHE A 7 3.53 4.45 -31.53
N ASP A 8 3.70 3.33 -30.81
CA ASP A 8 4.06 3.37 -29.39
C ASP A 8 5.45 3.96 -29.18
N ALA A 9 6.38 3.65 -30.11
CA ALA A 9 7.69 4.29 -30.17
C ALA A 9 7.57 5.80 -30.45
N GLY A 10 6.73 6.20 -31.41
CA GLY A 10 6.45 7.59 -31.73
C GLY A 10 5.82 8.38 -30.57
N CYS A 11 4.82 7.82 -29.89
CA CYS A 11 4.19 8.41 -28.70
C CYS A 11 5.16 8.49 -27.51
N SER A 12 6.07 7.52 -27.39
CA SER A 12 7.13 7.57 -26.37
C SER A 12 8.13 8.69 -26.67
N LEU A 13 8.58 8.82 -27.91
CA LEU A 13 9.48 9.89 -28.34
C LEU A 13 8.83 11.26 -28.18
N LEU A 14 7.58 11.42 -28.63
CA LEU A 14 6.82 12.65 -28.49
C LEU A 14 6.60 13.04 -27.02
N ALA A 15 6.39 12.06 -26.13
CA ALA A 15 6.30 12.33 -24.70
C ALA A 15 7.63 12.79 -24.09
N VAL A 16 8.77 12.23 -24.51
CA VAL A 16 10.10 12.69 -24.06
C VAL A 16 10.36 14.13 -24.52
N MET A 17 10.04 14.44 -25.78
CA MET A 17 10.22 15.78 -26.34
C MET A 17 9.30 16.82 -25.69
N ALA A 18 8.04 16.46 -25.43
CA ALA A 18 7.10 17.31 -24.71
C ALA A 18 7.61 17.59 -23.28
N ASP A 19 7.93 16.54 -22.51
CA ASP A 19 8.47 16.68 -21.15
C ASP A 19 9.70 17.59 -21.09
N ALA A 20 10.61 17.45 -22.06
CA ALA A 20 11.78 18.30 -22.16
C ALA A 20 11.39 19.78 -22.33
N ALA A 21 10.42 20.05 -23.21
CA ALA A 21 9.92 21.38 -23.48
C ALA A 21 9.17 21.98 -22.28
N ALA A 22 8.19 21.29 -21.69
CA ALA A 22 7.45 21.85 -20.56
C ALA A 22 8.30 22.04 -19.31
N PHE A 23 9.20 21.10 -19.01
CA PHE A 23 10.05 21.24 -17.84
C PHE A 23 10.99 22.45 -18.01
N TYR A 24 11.61 22.58 -19.19
CA TYR A 24 12.48 23.72 -19.50
C TYR A 24 11.70 25.05 -19.52
N LEU A 25 10.54 25.09 -20.18
CA LEU A 25 9.69 26.28 -20.23
C LEU A 25 9.16 26.68 -18.84
N GLY A 26 8.81 25.70 -18.00
CA GLY A 26 8.40 25.95 -16.62
C GLY A 26 9.54 26.52 -15.80
N PHE A 27 10.75 25.99 -15.97
CA PHE A 27 11.94 26.56 -15.35
C PHE A 27 12.19 28.00 -15.82
N MET A 28 12.12 28.27 -17.12
CA MET A 28 12.28 29.63 -17.65
C MET A 28 11.17 30.58 -17.17
N LEU A 29 9.94 30.09 -17.02
CA LEU A 29 8.84 30.85 -16.44
C LEU A 29 9.16 31.25 -15.00
N ALA A 30 9.73 30.35 -14.20
CA ALA A 30 10.16 30.68 -12.84
C ALA A 30 11.26 31.74 -12.79
N VAL A 31 12.21 31.70 -13.73
CA VAL A 31 13.26 32.73 -13.88
C VAL A 31 12.64 34.08 -14.23
N TRP A 32 11.73 34.11 -15.21
CA TRP A 32 11.03 35.32 -15.61
C TRP A 32 10.19 35.90 -14.46
N VAL A 33 9.45 35.06 -13.73
CA VAL A 33 8.70 35.49 -12.54
C VAL A 33 9.64 36.08 -11.49
N ARG A 34 10.81 35.49 -11.26
CA ARG A 34 11.75 35.98 -10.25
C ARG A 34 12.42 37.31 -10.61
N PHE A 35 12.84 37.48 -11.87
CA PHE A 35 13.75 38.56 -12.26
C PHE A 35 13.11 39.63 -13.15
N ASP A 36 12.13 39.29 -13.98
CA ASP A 36 11.59 40.19 -15.00
C ASP A 36 10.13 40.62 -14.74
N SER A 37 9.34 39.84 -13.97
CA SER A 37 7.91 40.14 -13.74
C SER A 37 7.63 41.33 -12.82
N GLY A 38 8.61 41.71 -11.98
CA GLY A 38 8.44 42.73 -10.94
C GLY A 38 7.61 42.30 -9.72
N TRP A 39 7.11 41.06 -9.66
CA TRP A 39 6.26 40.59 -8.55
C TRP A 39 7.04 40.28 -7.27
N ILE A 40 8.34 39.95 -7.38
CA ILE A 40 9.20 39.61 -6.25
C ILE A 40 10.36 40.62 -6.19
N PRO A 41 10.43 41.46 -5.15
CA PRO A 41 11.46 42.49 -5.06
C PRO A 41 12.87 41.87 -4.94
N LEU A 42 13.80 42.41 -5.72
CA LEU A 42 15.23 42.06 -5.69
C LEU A 42 15.91 42.89 -4.59
N VAL A 43 15.73 42.51 -3.32
CA VAL A 43 16.40 43.20 -2.20
C VAL A 43 17.81 42.64 -2.03
N GLY A 44 18.84 43.43 -2.40
CA GLY A 44 20.25 43.11 -2.12
C GLY A 44 20.89 42.01 -2.97
N GLU A 45 20.17 41.41 -3.93
CA GLU A 45 20.73 40.44 -4.89
C GLU A 45 21.06 41.15 -6.21
N GLY A 46 22.32 41.11 -6.64
CA GLY A 46 22.70 41.53 -8.00
C GLY A 46 22.06 40.63 -9.04
N LEU A 47 21.75 41.16 -10.23
CA LEU A 47 21.19 40.38 -11.33
C LEU A 47 22.22 39.33 -11.79
N PRO A 48 21.94 38.03 -11.59
CA PRO A 48 22.86 36.99 -12.01
C PRO A 48 22.89 36.89 -13.55
N PRO A 49 23.97 36.37 -14.15
CA PRO A 49 24.05 36.22 -15.60
C PRO A 49 22.92 35.34 -16.14
N ARG A 50 22.12 35.85 -17.09
CA ARG A 50 20.97 35.11 -17.67
C ARG A 50 21.37 33.73 -18.22
N MET A 51 22.56 33.63 -18.79
CA MET A 51 23.11 32.38 -19.34
C MET A 51 23.23 31.27 -18.28
N MET A 52 23.49 31.63 -17.02
CA MET A 52 23.56 30.67 -15.91
C MET A 52 22.23 29.92 -15.73
N TYR A 53 21.10 30.62 -15.83
CA TYR A 53 19.78 30.02 -15.70
C TYR A 53 19.36 29.26 -16.95
N VAL A 54 19.78 29.70 -18.13
CA VAL A 54 19.60 28.96 -19.39
C VAL A 54 20.30 27.60 -19.33
N TYR A 55 21.59 27.57 -18.99
CA TYR A 55 22.33 26.31 -18.85
C TYR A 55 21.84 25.48 -17.67
N GLY A 56 21.57 26.12 -16.52
CA GLY A 56 21.03 25.46 -15.33
C GLY A 56 19.67 24.80 -15.60
N GLY A 57 18.78 25.48 -16.32
CA GLY A 57 17.51 24.93 -16.77
C GLY A 57 17.70 23.74 -17.71
N GLY A 58 18.65 23.81 -18.65
CA GLY A 58 18.98 22.69 -19.54
C GLY A 58 19.47 21.45 -18.78
N VAL A 59 20.40 21.65 -17.84
CA VAL A 59 20.90 20.57 -16.96
C VAL A 59 19.77 19.98 -16.10
N ALA A 60 18.93 20.83 -15.51
CA ALA A 60 17.79 20.39 -14.71
C ALA A 60 16.80 19.56 -15.53
N THR A 61 16.52 19.96 -16.77
CA THR A 61 15.68 19.18 -17.71
C THR A 61 16.29 17.82 -17.99
N LEU A 62 17.58 17.73 -18.31
CA LEU A 62 18.24 16.44 -18.59
C LEU A 62 18.20 15.49 -17.38
N LEU A 63 18.45 16.01 -16.18
CA LEU A 63 18.35 15.23 -14.94
C LEU A 63 16.91 14.75 -14.70
N CYS A 64 15.93 15.60 -14.96
CA CYS A 64 14.51 15.26 -14.83
C CYS A 64 14.11 14.16 -15.80
N LEU A 65 14.48 14.26 -17.08
CA LEU A 65 14.23 13.22 -18.09
C LEU A 65 14.89 11.89 -17.72
N PHE A 66 16.10 11.92 -17.17
CA PHE A 66 16.78 10.72 -16.67
C PHE A 66 15.98 10.06 -15.54
N ILE A 67 15.49 10.85 -14.57
CA ILE A 67 14.63 10.34 -13.48
C ILE A 67 13.32 9.80 -14.04
N PHE A 68 12.71 10.48 -15.02
CA PHE A 68 11.46 10.02 -15.62
C PHE A 68 11.63 8.67 -16.32
N ARG A 69 12.77 8.48 -16.99
CA ARG A 69 13.17 7.20 -17.57
C ARG A 69 13.42 6.14 -16.50
N ALA A 70 14.15 6.47 -15.44
CA ALA A 70 14.46 5.55 -14.34
C ALA A 70 13.20 5.09 -13.58
N LEU A 71 12.16 5.93 -13.53
CA LEU A 71 10.85 5.62 -12.93
C LEU A 71 9.87 4.98 -13.93
N GLU A 72 10.33 4.57 -15.11
CA GLU A 72 9.54 3.93 -16.18
C GLU A 72 8.31 4.76 -16.63
N LEU A 73 8.34 6.10 -16.50
CA LEU A 73 7.20 6.96 -16.87
C LEU A 73 6.92 7.02 -18.38
N TYR A 74 7.84 6.50 -19.20
CA TYR A 74 7.71 6.39 -20.65
C TYR A 74 7.23 5.02 -21.12
N ARG A 75 6.93 4.07 -20.22
CA ARG A 75 6.47 2.75 -20.62
C ARG A 75 5.07 2.84 -21.25
N ARG A 76 4.93 2.33 -22.48
CA ARG A 76 3.69 2.25 -23.24
C ARG A 76 3.28 0.79 -23.48
N PRO A 77 1.98 0.50 -23.61
CA PRO A 77 0.83 1.41 -23.48
C PRO A 77 0.55 1.79 -22.01
N GLN A 78 -0.04 2.97 -21.80
CA GLN A 78 -0.35 3.45 -20.45
C GLN A 78 -1.73 2.97 -19.98
N PHE A 79 -1.75 2.05 -19.03
CA PHE A 79 -2.97 1.55 -18.40
C PHE A 79 -3.48 2.48 -17.28
N GLY A 80 -4.79 2.39 -17.00
CA GLY A 80 -5.43 3.09 -15.88
C GLY A 80 -5.83 4.55 -16.16
N ARG A 81 -6.31 5.21 -15.11
CA ARG A 81 -6.76 6.61 -15.16
C ARG A 81 -5.56 7.57 -15.11
N PHE A 82 -5.78 8.83 -15.49
CA PHE A 82 -4.70 9.83 -15.49
C PHE A 82 -4.35 10.28 -14.06
N GLU A 83 -5.34 10.37 -13.19
CA GLU A 83 -5.23 10.82 -11.81
C GLU A 83 -4.22 9.98 -11.01
N ASP A 84 -4.15 8.67 -11.30
CA ASP A 84 -3.21 7.72 -10.68
C ASP A 84 -1.74 7.98 -11.06
N LYS A 85 -1.48 8.86 -12.04
CA LYS A 85 -0.14 9.23 -12.51
C LYS A 85 0.37 10.50 -11.86
N ILE A 86 -0.52 11.40 -11.41
CA ILE A 86 -0.16 12.71 -10.85
C ILE A 86 0.84 12.58 -9.69
N PRO A 87 0.63 11.72 -8.66
CA PRO A 87 1.57 11.61 -7.55
C PRO A 87 2.95 11.08 -7.95
N ARG A 88 3.04 10.33 -9.05
CA ARG A 88 4.32 9.85 -9.59
C ARG A 88 5.06 10.97 -10.30
N LEU A 89 4.36 11.76 -11.12
CA LEU A 89 4.91 12.92 -11.83
C LEU A 89 5.43 13.98 -10.84
N VAL A 90 4.64 14.35 -9.83
CA VAL A 90 5.03 15.34 -8.82
C VAL A 90 6.29 14.89 -8.06
N ARG A 91 6.36 13.62 -7.63
CA ARG A 91 7.56 13.08 -6.96
C ARG A 91 8.78 13.08 -7.87
N ALA A 92 8.60 12.70 -9.13
CA ALA A 92 9.69 12.67 -10.10
C ALA A 92 10.25 14.08 -10.39
N SER A 93 9.38 15.07 -10.61
CA SER A 93 9.77 16.47 -10.78
C SER A 93 10.46 17.01 -9.53
N GLY A 94 9.97 16.64 -8.33
CA GLY A 94 10.61 16.98 -7.06
C GLY A 94 12.04 16.45 -6.96
N TRP A 95 12.27 15.17 -7.29
CA TRP A 95 13.62 14.60 -7.33
C TRP A 95 14.53 15.28 -8.36
N GLY A 96 14.00 15.62 -9.53
CA GLY A 96 14.76 16.33 -10.57
C GLY A 96 15.26 17.70 -10.12
N ILE A 97 14.40 18.49 -9.49
CA ILE A 97 14.75 19.82 -8.99
C ILE A 97 15.67 19.73 -7.77
N LEU A 98 15.43 18.78 -6.87
CA LEU A 98 16.30 18.54 -5.73
C LEU A 98 17.72 18.19 -6.20
N LEU A 99 17.85 17.29 -7.17
CA LEU A 99 19.15 16.88 -7.70
C LEU A 99 19.85 18.02 -8.45
N ALA A 100 19.11 18.79 -9.25
CA ALA A 100 19.65 19.97 -9.93
C ALA A 100 20.14 21.02 -8.93
N THR A 101 19.39 21.25 -7.85
CA THR A 101 19.77 22.18 -6.77
C THR A 101 21.02 21.69 -6.02
N ALA A 102 21.09 20.39 -5.71
CA ALA A 102 22.26 19.80 -5.08
C ALA A 102 23.51 19.94 -5.97
N LEU A 103 23.37 19.71 -7.27
CA LEU A 103 24.46 19.89 -8.23
C LEU A 103 24.91 21.36 -8.33
N ALA A 104 23.96 22.30 -8.39
CA ALA A 104 24.26 23.73 -8.40
C ALA A 104 25.01 24.16 -7.12
N PHE A 105 24.65 23.59 -5.97
CA PHE A 105 25.35 23.83 -4.70
C PHE A 105 26.79 23.29 -4.70
N ILE A 106 27.01 22.10 -5.26
CA ILE A 106 28.36 21.49 -5.38
C ILE A 106 29.26 22.32 -6.30
N ILE A 107 28.71 22.83 -7.41
CA ILE A 107 29.45 23.64 -8.39
C ILE A 107 29.85 25.01 -7.82
N ARG A 108 29.24 25.44 -6.68
CA ARG A 108 29.54 26.70 -5.98
C ARG A 108 29.54 27.90 -6.93
N THR A 109 28.45 28.06 -7.66
CA THR A 109 28.28 29.19 -8.59
C THR A 109 28.33 30.53 -7.85
N ASP A 110 29.05 31.50 -8.39
CA ASP A 110 29.09 32.88 -7.91
C ASP A 110 28.52 33.82 -9.00
N PRO A 111 27.39 34.50 -8.78
CA PRO A 111 26.53 34.49 -7.59
C PRO A 111 25.79 33.15 -7.37
N PRO A 112 25.31 32.86 -6.14
CA PRO A 112 24.61 31.61 -5.84
C PRO A 112 23.28 31.50 -6.58
N PHE A 113 22.88 30.27 -6.89
CA PHE A 113 21.58 29.99 -7.51
C PHE A 113 20.43 30.48 -6.63
N SER A 114 19.48 31.23 -7.21
CA SER A 114 18.38 31.80 -6.44
C SER A 114 17.44 30.70 -5.90
N ARG A 115 17.25 30.67 -4.59
CA ARG A 115 16.33 29.74 -3.91
C ARG A 115 14.88 29.97 -4.33
N ALA A 116 14.51 31.22 -4.58
CA ALA A 116 13.18 31.58 -5.06
C ALA A 116 12.90 30.99 -6.44
N VAL A 117 13.87 31.04 -7.37
CA VAL A 117 13.74 30.37 -8.69
C VAL A 117 13.54 28.87 -8.51
N THR A 118 14.26 28.24 -7.58
CA THR A 118 14.13 26.80 -7.34
C THR A 118 12.70 26.42 -6.91
N VAL A 119 12.12 27.16 -5.97
CA VAL A 119 10.75 26.92 -5.50
C VAL A 119 9.73 27.21 -6.60
N LEU A 120 9.86 28.33 -7.29
CA LEU A 120 8.97 28.69 -8.40
C LEU A 120 9.06 27.68 -9.55
N ALA A 121 10.27 27.19 -9.87
CA ALA A 121 10.51 26.19 -10.90
C ALA A 121 9.83 24.87 -10.54
N PHE A 122 9.80 24.48 -9.25
CA PHE A 122 9.06 23.31 -8.82
C PHE A 122 7.58 23.38 -9.16
N PHE A 123 6.91 24.47 -8.81
CA PHE A 123 5.48 24.59 -9.08
C PHE A 123 5.18 24.77 -10.58
N SER A 124 5.90 25.66 -11.25
CA SER A 124 5.67 25.96 -12.68
C SER A 124 6.03 24.79 -13.60
N ALA A 125 7.20 24.16 -13.44
CA ALA A 125 7.59 23.02 -14.25
C ALA A 125 6.71 21.80 -13.97
N THR A 126 6.37 21.51 -12.71
CA THR A 126 5.46 20.39 -12.39
C THR A 126 4.06 20.64 -12.96
N PHE A 127 3.56 21.87 -12.89
CA PHE A 127 2.25 22.21 -13.46
C PHE A 127 2.23 22.00 -14.98
N LEU A 128 3.24 22.51 -15.70
CA LEU A 128 3.32 22.33 -17.16
C LEU A 128 3.50 20.85 -17.54
N VAL A 129 4.29 20.08 -16.79
CA VAL A 129 4.45 18.64 -17.02
C VAL A 129 3.16 17.86 -16.78
N VAL A 130 2.38 18.22 -15.76
CA VAL A 130 1.09 17.58 -15.54
C VAL A 130 0.10 17.97 -16.65
N LEU A 131 0.09 19.24 -17.06
CA LEU A 131 -0.80 19.75 -18.11
C LEU A 131 -0.52 19.11 -19.46
N GLU A 132 0.74 19.09 -19.90
CA GLU A 132 1.11 18.46 -21.18
C GLU A 132 0.80 16.96 -21.16
N ARG A 133 1.08 16.26 -20.05
CA ARG A 133 0.83 14.82 -19.93
C ARG A 133 -0.65 14.52 -19.99
N TYR A 134 -1.48 15.41 -19.44
CA TYR A 134 -2.93 15.33 -19.58
C TYR A 134 -3.35 15.51 -21.05
N ILE A 135 -2.81 16.52 -21.74
CA ILE A 135 -3.10 16.76 -23.17
C ILE A 135 -2.68 15.55 -24.01
N LEU A 136 -1.46 15.05 -23.84
CA LEU A 136 -0.97 13.85 -24.54
C LEU A 136 -1.84 12.62 -24.28
N PHE A 137 -2.24 12.42 -23.02
CA PHE A 137 -3.15 11.33 -22.67
C PHE A 137 -4.49 11.44 -23.39
N ARG A 138 -5.05 12.65 -23.54
CA ARG A 138 -6.30 12.90 -24.27
C ARG A 138 -6.14 12.73 -25.78
N LEU A 139 -5.02 13.20 -26.34
CA LEU A 139 -4.70 13.03 -27.77
C LEU A 139 -4.51 11.55 -28.13
N GLU A 140 -3.80 10.79 -27.31
CA GLU A 140 -3.63 9.35 -27.50
C GLU A 140 -4.96 8.60 -27.42
N LEU A 141 -5.83 8.94 -26.48
CA LEU A 141 -7.19 8.39 -26.41
C LEU A 141 -8.01 8.75 -27.66
N HIS A 142 -7.89 9.98 -28.15
CA HIS A 142 -8.59 10.42 -29.34
C HIS A 142 -8.10 9.69 -30.59
N TRP A 143 -6.79 9.56 -30.79
CA TRP A 143 -6.20 8.81 -31.89
C TRP A 143 -6.52 7.32 -31.81
N ALA A 144 -6.52 6.74 -30.62
CA ALA A 144 -6.89 5.33 -30.42
C ALA A 144 -8.33 5.03 -30.82
N ARG A 145 -9.27 5.99 -30.64
CA ARG A 145 -10.68 5.84 -31.04
C ARG A 145 -10.92 5.83 -32.54
N HIS A 146 -10.05 6.49 -33.32
CA HIS A 146 -10.20 6.62 -34.77
C HIS A 146 -9.32 5.63 -35.54
N ARG A 147 -8.68 4.70 -34.83
CA ARG A 147 -7.82 3.68 -35.42
C ARG A 147 -8.54 2.36 -35.53
N GLU A 148 -8.20 1.62 -36.56
CA GLU A 148 -8.71 0.26 -36.74
C GLU A 148 -8.28 -0.65 -35.60
N GLU A 149 -9.25 -1.45 -35.16
CA GLU A 149 -9.07 -2.57 -34.24
C GLU A 149 -8.30 -3.66 -35.00
N ILE A 150 -7.04 -3.89 -34.61
CA ILE A 150 -6.16 -4.86 -35.28
C ILE A 150 -6.04 -6.17 -34.53
N ASN A 151 -6.36 -6.19 -33.23
CA ASN A 151 -6.18 -7.37 -32.41
C ASN A 151 -7.51 -8.11 -32.31
N ARG A 152 -7.67 -9.16 -33.11
CA ARG A 152 -8.84 -10.03 -33.07
C ARG A 152 -8.75 -10.97 -31.88
N VAL A 153 -9.59 -10.73 -30.88
CA VAL A 153 -9.56 -11.46 -29.62
C VAL A 153 -10.75 -12.43 -29.53
N MET A 154 -10.46 -13.68 -29.22
CA MET A 154 -11.46 -14.69 -28.85
C MET A 154 -11.49 -14.83 -27.33
N VAL A 155 -12.67 -14.84 -26.72
CA VAL A 155 -12.82 -15.05 -25.28
C VAL A 155 -13.32 -16.46 -25.00
N VAL A 156 -12.65 -17.20 -24.13
CA VAL A 156 -13.04 -18.56 -23.72
C VAL A 156 -13.73 -18.46 -22.36
N GLY A 157 -15.04 -18.72 -22.35
CA GLY A 157 -15.93 -18.50 -21.21
C GLY A 157 -17.11 -17.60 -21.57
N THR A 158 -18.28 -17.88 -21.00
CA THR A 158 -19.54 -17.16 -21.26
C THR A 158 -20.20 -16.65 -19.98
N ASP A 159 -19.42 -16.45 -18.93
CA ASP A 159 -19.89 -16.04 -17.60
C ASP A 159 -19.91 -14.51 -17.42
N ALA A 160 -20.29 -14.06 -16.22
CA ALA A 160 -20.31 -12.64 -15.86
C ALA A 160 -18.93 -11.98 -15.95
N VAL A 161 -17.84 -12.75 -15.78
CA VAL A 161 -16.46 -12.26 -15.93
C VAL A 161 -16.18 -11.96 -17.40
N ALA A 162 -16.53 -12.87 -18.32
CA ALA A 162 -16.42 -12.66 -19.75
C ALA A 162 -17.24 -11.44 -20.23
N ALA A 163 -18.46 -11.25 -19.70
CA ALA A 163 -19.29 -10.08 -20.01
C ALA A 163 -18.65 -8.76 -19.55
N ARG A 164 -18.09 -8.71 -18.33
CA ARG A 164 -17.35 -7.54 -17.83
C ARG A 164 -16.07 -7.28 -18.61
N LEU A 165 -15.35 -8.33 -19.00
CA LEU A 165 -14.16 -8.22 -19.83
C LEU A 165 -14.50 -7.59 -21.19
N LYS A 166 -15.59 -8.02 -21.83
CA LYS A 166 -16.09 -7.41 -23.08
C LYS A 166 -16.32 -5.91 -22.93
N GLN A 167 -17.01 -5.50 -21.86
CA GLN A 167 -17.25 -4.08 -21.58
C GLN A 167 -15.94 -3.32 -21.34
N ALA A 168 -15.01 -3.89 -20.56
CA ALA A 168 -13.71 -3.28 -20.28
C ALA A 168 -12.87 -3.10 -21.57
N LEU A 169 -12.83 -4.11 -22.45
CA LEU A 169 -12.15 -4.03 -23.74
C LEU A 169 -12.77 -2.96 -24.64
N LYS A 170 -14.10 -2.84 -24.65
CA LYS A 170 -14.81 -1.80 -25.41
C LYS A 170 -14.59 -0.39 -24.87
N LEU A 171 -14.40 -0.25 -23.56
CA LEU A 171 -14.20 1.05 -22.90
C LEU A 171 -12.77 1.61 -23.06
N ASP A 172 -11.78 0.77 -23.38
CA ASP A 172 -10.41 1.24 -23.65
C ASP A 172 -9.97 1.01 -25.11
N PRO A 173 -10.26 1.97 -26.01
CA PRO A 173 -9.86 1.92 -27.42
C PRO A 173 -8.36 1.73 -27.66
N ARG A 174 -7.50 2.03 -26.67
CA ARG A 174 -6.04 1.90 -26.79
C ARG A 174 -5.57 0.45 -26.88
N LEU A 175 -6.39 -0.49 -26.44
CA LEU A 175 -6.11 -1.92 -26.59
C LEU A 175 -6.22 -2.37 -28.05
N ARG A 176 -6.94 -1.61 -28.89
CA ARG A 176 -7.20 -1.91 -30.30
C ARG A 176 -7.72 -3.35 -30.51
N SER A 177 -8.46 -3.83 -29.52
CA SER A 177 -8.94 -5.21 -29.45
C SER A 177 -10.39 -5.29 -29.89
N ARG A 178 -10.66 -6.12 -30.89
CA ARG A 178 -12.00 -6.50 -31.30
C ARG A 178 -12.32 -7.88 -30.75
N VAL A 179 -13.36 -8.00 -29.92
CA VAL A 179 -13.86 -9.32 -29.53
C VAL A 179 -14.63 -9.91 -30.70
N ILE A 180 -14.08 -10.97 -31.31
CA ILE A 180 -14.74 -11.67 -32.43
C ILE A 180 -15.88 -12.54 -31.92
N GLY A 181 -15.68 -13.21 -30.79
CA GLY A 181 -16.70 -14.06 -30.21
C GLY A 181 -16.28 -14.70 -28.90
N PHE A 182 -17.21 -15.50 -28.38
CA PHE A 182 -17.11 -16.23 -27.13
C PHE A 182 -17.23 -17.72 -27.40
N LEU A 183 -16.40 -18.51 -26.72
CA LEU A 183 -16.46 -19.97 -26.75
C LEU A 183 -16.97 -20.50 -25.41
N ARG A 184 -17.94 -21.41 -25.48
CA ARG A 184 -18.57 -22.00 -24.31
C ARG A 184 -17.69 -23.12 -23.72
N THR A 185 -17.50 -23.06 -22.41
CA THR A 185 -16.71 -23.99 -21.59
C THR A 185 -17.57 -24.93 -20.75
N THR A 186 -18.70 -24.43 -20.24
CA THR A 186 -19.64 -25.16 -19.38
C THR A 186 -21.03 -25.19 -20.00
N ALA A 187 -21.87 -26.15 -19.58
CA ALA A 187 -23.27 -26.24 -20.01
C ALA A 187 -24.18 -25.19 -19.35
N ALA A 188 -23.64 -24.35 -18.46
CA ALA A 188 -24.39 -23.29 -17.80
C ALA A 188 -24.91 -22.26 -18.82
N GLU A 189 -26.04 -21.62 -18.49
CA GLU A 189 -26.58 -20.57 -19.33
C GLU A 189 -25.59 -19.40 -19.45
N PRO A 190 -25.35 -18.88 -20.66
CA PRO A 190 -24.53 -17.69 -20.86
C PRO A 190 -25.06 -16.48 -20.12
N ASP A 191 -24.17 -15.58 -19.70
CA ASP A 191 -24.59 -14.29 -19.15
C ASP A 191 -25.42 -13.50 -20.19
N PRO A 192 -26.58 -12.94 -19.82
CA PRO A 192 -27.48 -12.24 -20.75
C PRO A 192 -26.86 -10.98 -21.39
N ALA A 193 -25.77 -10.44 -20.83
CA ALA A 193 -25.05 -9.33 -21.43
C ALA A 193 -24.17 -9.73 -22.63
N ILE A 194 -24.00 -11.04 -22.88
CA ILE A 194 -23.30 -11.58 -24.04
C ILE A 194 -24.34 -11.90 -25.13
N PRO A 195 -24.30 -11.22 -26.29
CA PRO A 195 -25.20 -11.50 -27.40
C PRO A 195 -25.03 -12.93 -27.93
N SER A 196 -26.13 -13.64 -28.14
CA SER A 196 -26.14 -15.04 -28.58
C SER A 196 -25.48 -15.25 -29.95
N ASP A 197 -25.52 -14.24 -30.81
CA ASP A 197 -24.87 -14.21 -32.14
C ASP A 197 -23.34 -14.18 -32.07
N GLN A 198 -22.77 -13.80 -30.92
CA GLN A 198 -21.33 -13.79 -30.70
C GLN A 198 -20.80 -15.05 -30.03
N ILE A 199 -21.65 -16.02 -29.71
CA ILE A 199 -21.24 -17.31 -29.14
C ILE A 199 -20.97 -18.26 -30.31
N LEU A 200 -19.69 -18.48 -30.61
CA LEU A 200 -19.25 -19.14 -31.85
C LEU A 200 -19.09 -20.66 -31.74
N GLY A 201 -19.46 -21.24 -30.61
CA GLY A 201 -19.39 -22.68 -30.37
C GLY A 201 -18.74 -23.03 -29.04
N GLY A 202 -18.13 -24.21 -28.98
CA GLY A 202 -17.44 -24.72 -27.79
C GLY A 202 -15.94 -24.46 -27.84
N VAL A 203 -15.25 -24.72 -26.72
CA VAL A 203 -13.78 -24.62 -26.64
C VAL A 203 -13.07 -25.44 -27.73
N GLY A 204 -13.64 -26.59 -28.12
CA GLY A 204 -13.06 -27.45 -29.16
C GLY A 204 -13.01 -26.81 -30.55
N ASP A 205 -13.78 -25.76 -30.81
CA ASP A 205 -13.73 -25.05 -32.08
C ASP A 205 -12.59 -24.02 -32.13
N LEU A 206 -11.95 -23.72 -30.99
CA LEU A 206 -10.87 -22.75 -30.89
C LEU A 206 -9.71 -23.04 -31.85
N GLU A 207 -9.32 -24.32 -31.97
CA GLU A 207 -8.24 -24.76 -32.85
C GLU A 207 -8.50 -24.35 -34.31
N LYS A 208 -9.74 -24.54 -34.78
CA LYS A 208 -10.14 -24.17 -36.15
C LYS A 208 -10.00 -22.66 -36.40
N PHE A 209 -10.34 -21.84 -35.41
CA PHE A 209 -10.22 -20.37 -35.53
C PHE A 209 -8.77 -19.91 -35.52
N ILE A 210 -7.91 -20.59 -34.76
CA ILE A 210 -6.47 -20.32 -34.71
C ILE A 210 -5.83 -20.72 -36.05
N GLU A 211 -6.12 -21.92 -36.57
CA GLU A 211 -5.55 -22.41 -37.83
C GLU A 211 -5.97 -21.57 -39.05
N ARG A 212 -7.20 -21.06 -39.06
CA ARG A 212 -7.68 -20.15 -40.11
C ARG A 212 -7.06 -18.74 -40.04
N GLY A 213 -6.28 -18.45 -39.01
CA GLY A 213 -5.71 -17.12 -38.79
C GLY A 213 -6.79 -16.06 -38.56
N GLU A 214 -7.94 -16.44 -38.01
CA GLU A 214 -9.04 -15.52 -37.71
C GLU A 214 -8.86 -14.79 -36.38
N VAL A 215 -7.94 -15.27 -35.53
CA VAL A 215 -7.73 -14.83 -34.16
C VAL A 215 -6.27 -14.47 -33.93
N ASP A 216 -6.02 -13.30 -33.34
CA ASP A 216 -4.67 -12.81 -32.99
C ASP A 216 -4.37 -12.94 -31.48
N GLY A 217 -5.42 -13.11 -30.66
CA GLY A 217 -5.30 -13.36 -29.22
C GLY A 217 -6.47 -14.15 -28.62
N VAL A 218 -6.17 -14.92 -27.57
CA VAL A 218 -7.16 -15.69 -26.81
C VAL A 218 -7.12 -15.24 -25.36
N ILE A 219 -8.28 -14.89 -24.79
CA ILE A 219 -8.42 -14.60 -23.36
C ILE A 219 -9.27 -15.69 -22.71
N LEU A 220 -8.67 -16.48 -21.83
CA LEU A 220 -9.38 -17.45 -21.01
C LEU A 220 -10.00 -16.74 -19.80
N ALA A 221 -11.32 -16.60 -19.80
CA ALA A 221 -12.09 -15.99 -18.71
C ALA A 221 -12.60 -17.02 -17.70
N ASP A 222 -12.87 -18.24 -18.15
CA ASP A 222 -13.34 -19.32 -17.28
C ASP A 222 -12.18 -20.14 -16.68
N THR A 223 -11.92 -19.93 -15.38
CA THR A 223 -10.90 -20.65 -14.62
C THR A 223 -11.36 -22.00 -14.07
N SER A 224 -12.63 -22.38 -14.25
CA SER A 224 -13.15 -23.68 -13.81
C SER A 224 -12.70 -24.85 -14.70
N LEU A 225 -12.08 -24.55 -15.84
CA LEU A 225 -11.55 -25.57 -16.75
C LEU A 225 -10.46 -26.43 -16.07
N PRO A 226 -10.48 -27.76 -16.29
CA PRO A 226 -9.41 -28.64 -15.84
C PRO A 226 -8.05 -28.19 -16.36
N HIS A 227 -7.00 -28.37 -15.54
CA HIS A 227 -5.63 -27.95 -15.89
C HIS A 227 -5.13 -28.58 -17.21
N SER A 228 -5.53 -29.82 -17.50
CA SER A 228 -5.21 -30.49 -18.76
C SER A 228 -5.76 -29.75 -19.98
N ARG A 229 -7.03 -29.31 -19.93
CA ARG A 229 -7.68 -28.51 -20.99
C ARG A 229 -7.07 -27.13 -21.14
N MET A 230 -6.72 -26.48 -20.03
CA MET A 230 -6.04 -25.18 -20.07
C MET A 230 -4.67 -25.29 -20.75
N THR A 231 -3.91 -26.34 -20.43
CA THR A 231 -2.60 -26.62 -21.04
C THR A 231 -2.74 -26.88 -22.55
N GLU A 232 -3.76 -27.64 -22.95
CA GLU A 232 -4.09 -27.89 -24.36
C GLU A 232 -4.34 -26.58 -25.13
N ILE A 233 -5.17 -25.68 -24.58
CA ILE A 233 -5.43 -24.37 -25.17
C ILE A 233 -4.16 -23.53 -25.31
N ILE A 234 -3.31 -23.51 -24.27
CA ILE A 234 -2.04 -22.77 -24.27
C ILE A 234 -1.12 -23.28 -25.38
N LEU A 235 -0.96 -24.60 -25.49
CA LEU A 235 -0.11 -25.22 -26.52
C LEU A 235 -0.63 -24.94 -27.93
N HIS A 236 -1.95 -24.96 -28.14
CA HIS A 236 -2.57 -24.60 -29.42
C HIS A 236 -2.34 -23.13 -29.78
N CYS A 237 -2.46 -22.23 -28.81
CA CYS A 237 -2.15 -20.81 -29.01
C CYS A 237 -0.66 -20.61 -29.34
N GLU A 238 0.23 -21.31 -28.65
CA GLU A 238 1.69 -21.24 -28.87
C GLU A 238 2.06 -21.71 -30.28
N ARG A 239 1.51 -22.85 -30.72
CA ARG A 239 1.70 -23.37 -32.09
C ARG A 239 1.17 -22.42 -33.16
N GLY A 240 0.02 -21.81 -32.91
CA GLY A 240 -0.59 -20.82 -33.80
C GLY A 240 0.06 -19.44 -33.74
N LEU A 241 1.04 -19.22 -32.85
CA LEU A 241 1.64 -17.91 -32.56
C LEU A 241 0.61 -16.85 -32.15
N VAL A 242 -0.47 -17.30 -31.51
CA VAL A 242 -1.59 -16.51 -31.00
C VAL A 242 -1.31 -16.13 -29.54
N HIS A 243 -1.56 -14.87 -29.19
CA HIS A 243 -1.26 -14.39 -27.84
C HIS A 243 -2.29 -14.91 -26.82
N PHE A 244 -1.85 -15.67 -25.83
CA PHE A 244 -2.72 -16.19 -24.77
C PHE A 244 -2.70 -15.30 -23.52
N GLN A 245 -3.86 -15.06 -22.91
CA GLN A 245 -4.03 -14.39 -21.62
C GLN A 245 -5.05 -15.14 -20.77
N LEU A 246 -4.83 -15.17 -19.46
CA LEU A 246 -5.75 -15.76 -18.48
C LEU A 246 -6.29 -14.65 -17.58
N VAL A 247 -7.61 -14.59 -17.40
CA VAL A 247 -8.23 -13.78 -16.35
C VAL A 247 -8.10 -14.56 -15.04
N PRO A 248 -7.33 -14.07 -14.05
CA PRO A 248 -7.25 -14.75 -12.77
C PRO A 248 -8.59 -14.65 -12.05
N ASP A 249 -8.95 -15.70 -11.30
CA ASP A 249 -10.11 -15.64 -10.41
C ASP A 249 -9.83 -14.57 -9.33
N LEU A 250 -10.48 -13.42 -9.49
CA LEU A 250 -10.34 -12.29 -8.58
C LEU A 250 -10.79 -12.67 -7.17
N PHE A 251 -11.74 -13.59 -6.98
CA PHE A 251 -12.14 -14.03 -5.64
C PHE A 251 -11.05 -14.89 -5.01
N ALA A 252 -10.43 -15.80 -5.76
CA ALA A 252 -9.24 -16.54 -5.30
C ALA A 252 -8.05 -15.60 -5.02
N VAL A 253 -7.80 -14.59 -5.85
CA VAL A 253 -6.70 -13.61 -5.68
C VAL A 253 -6.97 -12.59 -4.57
N LEU A 254 -8.23 -12.22 -4.34
CA LEU A 254 -8.63 -11.35 -3.23
C LEU A 254 -8.63 -12.11 -1.90
N THR A 255 -8.99 -13.40 -1.91
CA THR A 255 -8.99 -14.24 -0.70
C THR A 255 -7.61 -14.77 -0.35
N SER A 256 -6.76 -15.06 -1.34
CA SER A 256 -5.37 -15.45 -1.17
C SER A 256 -4.48 -14.38 -1.79
N ARG A 257 -3.75 -13.62 -0.95
CA ARG A 257 -2.91 -12.49 -1.39
C ARG A 257 -1.71 -12.97 -2.21
N VAL A 258 -1.91 -13.59 -3.35
CA VAL A 258 -0.88 -14.37 -4.02
C VAL A 258 -0.02 -13.49 -4.91
N GLN A 259 1.30 -13.53 -4.70
CA GLN A 259 2.34 -12.97 -5.54
C GLN A 259 3.16 -14.12 -6.14
N VAL A 260 3.44 -14.03 -7.44
CA VAL A 260 4.36 -14.94 -8.12
C VAL A 260 5.80 -14.59 -7.69
N GLN A 261 6.46 -15.50 -6.99
CA GLN A 261 7.89 -15.49 -6.75
C GLN A 261 8.55 -16.54 -7.65
N HIS A 262 9.76 -16.29 -8.14
CA HIS A 262 10.50 -17.27 -8.93
C HIS A 262 11.59 -17.89 -8.06
N VAL A 263 11.63 -19.22 -7.99
CA VAL A 263 12.75 -19.97 -7.40
C VAL A 263 13.41 -20.73 -8.55
N GLY A 264 14.53 -20.18 -9.04
CA GLY A 264 15.05 -20.56 -10.35
C GLY A 264 14.03 -20.25 -11.45
N ASP A 265 13.69 -21.25 -12.24
CA ASP A 265 12.72 -21.14 -13.33
C ASP A 265 11.29 -21.53 -12.92
N VAL A 266 11.06 -21.86 -11.65
CA VAL A 266 9.75 -22.30 -11.15
C VAL A 266 8.99 -21.11 -10.55
N PRO A 267 7.86 -20.68 -11.16
CA PRO A 267 6.99 -19.69 -10.56
C PRO A 267 6.22 -20.29 -9.38
N LEU A 268 6.50 -19.82 -8.18
CA LEU A 268 5.78 -20.13 -6.95
C LEU A 268 4.74 -19.06 -6.64
N LEU A 269 3.52 -19.50 -6.39
CA LEU A 269 2.45 -18.66 -5.86
C LEU A 269 2.63 -18.55 -4.34
N SER A 270 2.94 -17.35 -3.85
CA SER A 270 3.24 -17.08 -2.44
C SER A 270 2.31 -16.00 -1.88
N VAL A 271 1.99 -16.01 -0.58
CA VAL A 271 1.21 -14.92 0.01
C VAL A 271 2.10 -13.67 0.15
N ARG A 272 1.59 -12.49 -0.23
CA ARG A 272 2.27 -11.18 -0.17
C ARG A 272 2.79 -10.97 1.24
N LYS A 273 4.08 -10.60 1.32
CA LYS A 273 4.74 -10.19 2.56
C LYS A 273 3.99 -9.05 3.24
N TRP A 274 3.89 -9.11 4.56
CA TRP A 274 3.38 -8.02 5.38
C TRP A 274 4.33 -6.83 5.30
N PRO A 275 3.86 -5.58 5.43
CA PRO A 275 4.74 -4.40 5.42
C PRO A 275 5.86 -4.50 6.47
N LEU A 276 5.61 -5.13 7.61
CA LEU A 276 6.60 -5.35 8.67
C LEU A 276 7.49 -6.59 8.44
N ASP A 277 7.36 -7.33 7.33
CA ASP A 277 8.34 -8.36 6.94
C ASP A 277 9.57 -7.74 6.26
N TYR A 278 9.43 -6.53 5.71
CA TYR A 278 10.53 -5.82 5.07
C TYR A 278 11.55 -5.34 6.11
N PHE A 279 12.83 -5.58 5.83
CA PHE A 279 13.93 -5.30 6.76
C PHE A 279 13.92 -3.85 7.27
N TRP A 280 13.89 -2.87 6.37
CA TRP A 280 13.91 -1.45 6.73
C TRP A 280 12.69 -1.02 7.55
N ASN A 281 11.53 -1.60 7.26
CA ASN A 281 10.31 -1.32 8.01
C ASN A 281 10.43 -1.82 9.46
N ARG A 282 11.01 -3.01 9.67
CA ARG A 282 11.31 -3.51 11.03
C ARG A 282 12.30 -2.64 11.78
N VAL A 283 13.35 -2.16 11.09
CA VAL A 283 14.33 -1.25 11.70
C VAL A 283 13.66 0.05 12.15
N LEU A 284 12.85 0.67 11.29
CA LEU A 284 12.10 1.89 11.62
C LEU A 284 11.13 1.67 12.78
N LYS A 285 10.34 0.59 12.71
CA LYS A 285 9.40 0.20 13.78
C LYS A 285 10.12 0.01 15.11
N ARG A 286 11.29 -0.64 15.10
CA ARG A 286 12.07 -0.89 16.31
C ARG A 286 12.72 0.38 16.87
N ALA A 287 13.19 1.28 16.01
CA ALA A 287 13.73 2.57 16.42
C ALA A 287 12.65 3.41 17.12
N GLU A 288 11.44 3.45 16.55
CA GLU A 288 10.27 4.07 17.17
C GLU A 288 9.96 3.45 18.54
N ASP A 289 9.92 2.11 18.63
CA ASP A 289 9.63 1.40 19.88
C ASP A 289 10.66 1.72 20.98
N ILE A 290 11.94 1.74 20.65
CA ILE A 290 13.01 2.07 21.60
C ILE A 290 12.88 3.52 22.04
N ALA A 291 12.76 4.47 21.11
CA ALA A 291 12.66 5.89 21.44
C ALA A 291 11.45 6.18 22.33
N GLY A 292 10.26 5.68 21.96
CA GLY A 292 9.05 5.92 22.73
C GLY A 292 9.00 5.14 24.05
N SER A 293 9.59 3.95 24.13
CA SER A 293 9.67 3.22 25.41
C SER A 293 10.65 3.84 26.39
N VAL A 294 11.79 4.37 25.94
CA VAL A 294 12.73 5.12 26.79
C VAL A 294 12.06 6.39 27.32
N ALA A 295 11.40 7.17 26.45
CA ALA A 295 10.65 8.36 26.87
C ALA A 295 9.51 8.00 27.85
N GLY A 296 8.74 6.96 27.53
CA GLY A 296 7.65 6.46 28.38
C GLY A 296 8.14 5.96 29.75
N LEU A 297 9.28 5.27 29.81
CA LEU A 297 9.90 4.84 31.07
C LEU A 297 10.39 6.04 31.88
N ALA A 298 11.10 6.99 31.28
CA ALA A 298 11.59 8.17 31.98
C ALA A 298 10.45 8.95 32.65
N LEU A 299 9.31 9.10 31.97
CA LEU A 299 8.12 9.76 32.51
C LEU A 299 7.35 8.91 33.55
N SER A 300 7.35 7.59 33.38
CA SER A 300 6.55 6.69 34.23
C SER A 300 7.26 6.24 35.51
N VAL A 301 8.59 6.25 35.57
CA VAL A 301 9.38 5.88 36.78
C VAL A 301 8.89 6.61 38.05
N PRO A 302 8.75 7.95 38.10
CA PRO A 302 8.27 8.62 39.30
C PRO A 302 6.84 8.21 39.68
N ILE A 303 5.97 8.01 38.69
CA ILE A 303 4.58 7.60 38.89
C ILE A 303 4.53 6.17 39.46
N ILE A 304 5.32 5.25 38.89
CA ILE A 304 5.44 3.86 39.35
C ILE A 304 5.98 3.82 40.78
N ALA A 305 6.98 4.64 41.12
CA ALA A 305 7.54 4.70 42.48
C ALA A 305 6.48 5.12 43.51
N VAL A 306 5.72 6.17 43.23
CA VAL A 306 4.62 6.62 44.10
C VAL A 306 3.52 5.56 44.19
N ALA A 307 3.08 5.01 43.05
CA ALA A 307 2.05 3.97 43.01
C ALA A 307 2.47 2.71 43.79
N SER A 308 3.75 2.36 43.78
CA SER A 308 4.31 1.21 44.50
C SER A 308 4.10 1.32 46.01
N VAL A 309 4.27 2.51 46.59
CA VAL A 309 4.04 2.76 48.02
C VAL A 309 2.57 2.54 48.37
N PHE A 310 1.64 3.08 47.58
CA PHE A 310 0.20 2.92 47.81
C PHE A 310 -0.27 1.47 47.62
N ILE A 311 0.28 0.74 46.64
CA ILE A 311 -0.03 -0.68 46.42
C ILE A 311 0.40 -1.53 47.62
N LYS A 312 1.59 -1.28 48.18
CA LYS A 312 2.10 -1.98 49.38
C LYS A 312 1.27 -1.68 50.63
N ARG A 313 0.79 -0.45 50.79
CA ARG A 313 -0.10 -0.05 51.89
C ARG A 313 -1.52 -0.62 51.75
N SER A 314 -1.99 -0.85 50.53
CA SER A 314 -3.37 -1.30 50.27
C SER A 314 -3.57 -2.81 50.45
N SER A 315 -2.55 -3.63 50.22
CA SER A 315 -2.63 -5.09 50.38
C SER A 315 -1.23 -5.74 50.47
N PRO A 316 -1.04 -6.84 51.22
CA PRO A 316 0.22 -7.57 51.27
C PRO A 316 0.54 -8.26 49.93
N GLY A 317 1.82 -8.35 49.56
CA GLY A 317 2.30 -9.04 48.33
C GLY A 317 3.14 -8.18 47.37
N PRO A 318 3.43 -8.66 46.14
CA PRO A 318 4.32 -7.99 45.19
C PRO A 318 3.67 -6.76 44.53
N ILE A 319 4.50 -5.78 44.14
CA ILE A 319 4.05 -4.55 43.45
C ILE A 319 3.68 -4.85 42.01
N PHE A 320 4.55 -5.57 41.31
CA PHE A 320 4.34 -5.94 39.92
C PHE A 320 3.57 -7.25 39.81
N PHE A 321 2.54 -7.24 38.98
CA PHE A 321 1.84 -8.42 38.53
C PHE A 321 2.40 -8.85 37.17
N ARG A 322 2.69 -10.14 37.04
CA ARG A 322 3.17 -10.75 35.79
C ARG A 322 2.09 -11.64 35.24
N GLN A 323 1.85 -11.55 33.94
CA GLN A 323 0.88 -12.39 33.26
C GLN A 323 1.42 -12.88 31.94
N GLU A 324 1.34 -14.20 31.73
CA GLU A 324 1.72 -14.79 30.47
C GLU A 324 0.71 -14.41 29.37
N ARG A 325 1.26 -13.99 28.23
CA ARG A 325 0.52 -13.55 27.06
C ARG A 325 1.16 -14.09 25.79
N CYS A 326 0.33 -14.24 24.76
CA CYS A 326 0.79 -14.63 23.43
C CYS A 326 1.36 -13.41 22.68
N GLY A 327 2.55 -13.56 22.09
CA GLY A 327 3.28 -12.56 21.35
C GLY A 327 3.55 -12.93 19.90
N GLU A 328 4.64 -12.39 19.33
CA GLU A 328 5.04 -12.62 17.93
C GLU A 328 5.31 -14.11 17.67
N GLY A 329 4.81 -14.62 16.55
CA GLY A 329 4.90 -16.02 16.15
C GLY A 329 4.19 -17.00 17.10
N GLY A 330 3.27 -16.51 17.94
CA GLY A 330 2.62 -17.33 18.96
C GLY A 330 3.45 -17.58 20.23
N ARG A 331 4.64 -16.96 20.34
CA ARG A 331 5.53 -17.17 21.49
C ARG A 331 5.01 -16.49 22.74
N CYS A 332 5.13 -17.16 23.88
CA CYS A 332 4.67 -16.64 25.15
C CYS A 332 5.69 -15.66 25.75
N PHE A 333 5.19 -14.60 26.40
CA PHE A 333 6.02 -13.68 27.17
C PHE A 333 5.30 -13.19 28.43
N ASN A 334 6.08 -12.71 29.40
CA ASN A 334 5.56 -12.17 30.65
C ASN A 334 5.27 -10.67 30.49
N LEU A 335 3.99 -10.31 30.48
CA LEU A 335 3.52 -8.93 30.47
C LEU A 335 3.53 -8.35 31.90
N PHE A 336 4.14 -7.18 32.08
CA PHE A 336 4.24 -6.51 33.37
C PHE A 336 3.12 -5.49 33.59
N LYS A 337 2.50 -5.52 34.77
CA LYS A 337 1.54 -4.50 35.23
C LYS A 337 1.76 -4.14 36.69
N LEU A 338 1.23 -3.02 37.13
CA LEU A 338 1.05 -2.77 38.56
C LEU A 338 -0.12 -3.60 39.08
N ARG A 339 0.03 -4.14 40.28
CA ARG A 339 -1.02 -4.92 40.91
C ARG A 339 -2.21 -4.04 41.30
N THR A 340 -3.38 -4.36 40.74
CA THR A 340 -4.63 -3.64 41.00
C THR A 340 -5.69 -4.49 41.71
N MET A 341 -5.53 -5.81 41.71
CA MET A 341 -6.40 -6.79 42.38
C MET A 341 -5.72 -7.40 43.62
N ARG A 342 -6.52 -8.02 44.50
CA ARG A 342 -6.01 -8.82 45.61
C ARG A 342 -5.30 -10.09 45.09
N THR A 343 -4.39 -10.64 45.86
CA THR A 343 -3.56 -11.80 45.46
C THR A 343 -4.37 -13.09 45.28
N ASP A 344 -5.54 -13.18 45.89
CA ASP A 344 -6.49 -14.31 45.82
C ASP A 344 -7.56 -14.16 44.71
N ALA A 345 -7.47 -13.12 43.87
CA ALA A 345 -8.50 -12.73 42.92
C ALA A 345 -8.87 -13.80 41.87
N GLU A 346 -7.94 -14.64 41.42
CA GLU A 346 -8.23 -15.65 40.39
C GLU A 346 -8.41 -17.07 40.98
N VAL A 347 -8.27 -17.25 42.30
CA VAL A 347 -8.30 -18.58 42.96
C VAL A 347 -9.66 -19.27 42.84
N LYS A 348 -10.77 -18.50 42.86
CA LYS A 348 -12.13 -19.06 42.78
C LYS A 348 -12.75 -19.06 41.38
N THR A 349 -12.27 -18.20 40.47
CA THR A 349 -12.94 -17.95 39.18
C THR A 349 -12.10 -18.31 37.97
N GLY A 350 -10.78 -18.52 38.12
CA GLY A 350 -9.89 -18.71 36.99
C GLY A 350 -9.73 -17.45 36.11
N PRO A 351 -9.17 -17.59 34.91
CA PRO A 351 -8.87 -16.48 34.01
C PRO A 351 -10.14 -15.95 33.31
N VAL A 352 -10.88 -15.05 33.97
CA VAL A 352 -12.08 -14.41 33.42
C VAL A 352 -11.79 -12.96 33.01
N TRP A 353 -12.45 -12.47 31.95
CA TRP A 353 -12.42 -11.05 31.60
C TRP A 353 -12.95 -10.19 32.76
N ALA A 354 -12.24 -9.08 33.03
CA ALA A 354 -12.61 -8.18 34.11
C ALA A 354 -13.85 -7.38 33.71
N ARG A 355 -14.91 -7.44 34.54
CA ARG A 355 -16.10 -6.59 34.40
C ARG A 355 -15.83 -5.18 34.92
N GLU A 356 -16.69 -4.22 34.57
CA GLU A 356 -16.56 -2.80 34.94
C GLU A 356 -16.43 -2.62 36.46
N ASP A 357 -17.33 -3.25 37.22
CA ASP A 357 -17.34 -3.30 38.69
C ASP A 357 -16.90 -4.66 39.25
N ASP A 358 -15.64 -5.02 39.01
CA ASP A 358 -15.10 -6.29 39.50
C ASP A 358 -14.75 -6.21 41.00
N PRO A 359 -15.39 -7.01 41.88
CA PRO A 359 -15.20 -6.95 43.34
C PRO A 359 -13.79 -7.35 43.78
N ARG A 360 -12.97 -7.92 42.87
CA ARG A 360 -11.59 -8.33 43.13
C ARG A 360 -10.61 -7.15 43.15
N ARG A 361 -11.04 -5.95 42.73
CA ARG A 361 -10.21 -4.74 42.67
C ARG A 361 -10.01 -4.13 44.05
N THR A 362 -8.81 -3.60 44.31
CA THR A 362 -8.55 -2.75 45.47
C THR A 362 -9.04 -1.32 45.20
N ARG A 363 -9.36 -0.53 46.23
CA ARG A 363 -9.80 0.87 46.06
C ARG A 363 -8.77 1.70 45.26
N PHE A 364 -7.49 1.55 45.58
CA PHE A 364 -6.41 2.20 44.83
C PHE A 364 -6.20 1.55 43.44
N GLY A 365 -6.41 0.25 43.31
CA GLY A 365 -6.38 -0.44 42.03
C GLY A 365 -7.44 0.07 41.03
N THR A 366 -8.63 0.45 41.52
CA THR A 366 -9.65 1.11 40.69
C THR A 366 -9.16 2.45 40.15
N PHE A 367 -8.46 3.25 40.96
CA PHE A 367 -7.83 4.49 40.50
C PHE A 367 -6.76 4.23 39.43
N LEU A 368 -5.86 3.27 39.66
CA LEU A 368 -4.81 2.93 38.69
C LEU A 368 -5.39 2.50 37.34
N ARG A 369 -6.41 1.63 37.33
CA ARG A 369 -7.08 1.19 36.09
C ARG A 369 -7.87 2.31 35.42
N ARG A 370 -8.51 3.19 36.21
CA ARG A 370 -9.25 4.34 35.69
C ARG A 370 -8.36 5.26 34.86
N TYR A 371 -7.06 5.35 35.15
CA TYR A 371 -6.11 6.18 34.40
C TYR A 371 -5.11 5.34 33.58
N ASN A 372 -5.32 4.02 33.44
CA ASN A 372 -4.40 3.04 32.84
C ASN A 372 -2.96 3.11 33.37
N LEU A 373 -2.77 3.61 34.60
CA LEU A 373 -1.46 3.70 35.23
C LEU A 373 -0.89 2.32 35.57
N ASP A 374 -1.75 1.31 35.65
CA ASP A 374 -1.34 -0.08 35.86
C ASP A 374 -0.59 -0.68 34.67
N GLU A 375 -0.73 -0.10 33.48
CA GLU A 375 -0.07 -0.57 32.26
C GLU A 375 1.30 0.08 32.00
N LEU A 376 1.71 1.09 32.80
CA LEU A 376 3.00 1.77 32.65
C LEU A 376 4.23 0.84 32.65
N PRO A 377 4.30 -0.23 33.46
CA PRO A 377 5.44 -1.15 33.42
C PRO A 377 5.62 -1.86 32.06
N GLN A 378 4.61 -1.88 31.19
CA GLN A 378 4.71 -2.49 29.86
C GLN A 378 5.68 -1.75 28.93
N PHE A 379 6.05 -0.48 29.19
CA PHE A 379 7.13 0.17 28.45
C PHE A 379 8.44 -0.61 28.57
N TRP A 380 8.66 -1.34 29.67
CA TRP A 380 9.78 -2.27 29.81
C TRP A 380 9.69 -3.46 28.84
N ASN A 381 8.48 -4.02 28.63
CA ASN A 381 8.28 -5.08 27.64
C ASN A 381 8.58 -4.59 26.22
N VAL A 382 8.22 -3.34 25.91
CA VAL A 382 8.54 -2.71 24.62
C VAL A 382 10.05 -2.54 24.47
N LEU A 383 10.73 -1.99 25.48
CA LEU A 383 12.18 -1.80 25.44
C LEU A 383 12.93 -3.13 25.33
N LYS A 384 12.52 -4.16 26.06
CA LYS A 384 13.08 -5.52 25.97
C LYS A 384 12.82 -6.18 24.61
N GLY A 385 11.79 -5.74 23.90
CA GLY A 385 11.42 -6.24 22.58
C GLY A 385 10.41 -7.39 22.60
N ASP A 386 9.74 -7.63 23.73
CA ASP A 386 8.61 -8.57 23.82
C ASP A 386 7.34 -7.95 23.19
N MET A 387 7.23 -6.62 23.22
CA MET A 387 6.11 -5.83 22.69
C MET A 387 6.60 -4.69 21.79
N SER A 388 5.63 -4.04 21.13
CA SER A 388 5.74 -2.79 20.39
C SER A 388 4.90 -1.71 21.08
N LEU A 389 5.16 -0.42 20.82
CA LEU A 389 4.26 0.66 21.25
C LEU A 389 2.89 0.53 20.60
N VAL A 390 2.87 0.23 19.30
CA VAL A 390 1.66 0.08 18.48
C VAL A 390 1.60 -1.33 17.90
N GLY A 391 0.46 -1.99 18.03
CA GLY A 391 0.24 -3.36 17.56
C GLY A 391 -1.04 -3.98 18.10
N PRO A 392 -1.39 -5.20 17.65
CA PRO A 392 -2.51 -5.96 18.19
C PRO A 392 -2.39 -6.16 19.71
N ARG A 393 -3.49 -6.08 20.45
CA ARG A 393 -3.44 -6.26 21.92
C ARG A 393 -3.10 -7.71 22.28
N PRO A 394 -2.15 -7.97 23.20
CA PRO A 394 -1.77 -9.34 23.56
C PRO A 394 -2.88 -10.04 24.36
N GLU A 395 -3.30 -11.23 23.94
CA GLU A 395 -4.32 -12.03 24.63
C GLU A 395 -3.72 -13.13 25.51
N ARG A 396 -4.51 -13.63 26.48
CA ARG A 396 -4.10 -14.77 27.32
C ARG A 396 -4.17 -16.04 26.47
N LEU A 397 -3.26 -16.98 26.71
CA LEU A 397 -3.17 -18.25 25.99
C LEU A 397 -4.50 -19.02 25.93
N VAL A 398 -5.21 -19.09 27.06
CA VAL A 398 -6.52 -19.77 27.15
C VAL A 398 -7.52 -19.23 26.13
N PHE A 399 -7.52 -17.91 25.89
CA PHE A 399 -8.40 -17.29 24.89
C PHE A 399 -7.89 -17.46 23.46
N VAL A 400 -6.56 -17.49 23.27
CA VAL A 400 -5.96 -17.76 21.95
C VAL A 400 -6.35 -19.16 21.47
N GLU A 401 -6.30 -20.15 22.36
CA GLU A 401 -6.68 -21.53 22.07
C GLU A 401 -8.17 -21.68 21.74
N GLN A 402 -9.05 -20.90 22.38
CA GLN A 402 -10.47 -20.87 22.03
C GLN A 402 -10.72 -20.17 20.69
N PHE A 403 -10.15 -18.98 20.49
CA PHE A 403 -10.46 -18.16 19.32
C PHE A 403 -9.79 -18.64 18.03
N LYS A 404 -8.69 -19.39 18.10
CA LYS A 404 -8.04 -19.92 16.90
C LYS A 404 -8.93 -20.90 16.12
N GLU A 405 -9.83 -21.60 16.81
CA GLU A 405 -10.77 -22.55 16.20
C GLU A 405 -12.03 -21.83 15.71
N ASP A 406 -12.55 -20.87 16.48
CA ASP A 406 -13.82 -20.20 16.21
C ASP A 406 -13.75 -19.04 15.20
N VAL A 407 -12.57 -18.43 15.04
CA VAL A 407 -12.40 -17.20 14.25
C VAL A 407 -11.37 -17.41 13.14
N GLY A 408 -11.88 -17.43 11.91
CA GLY A 408 -11.05 -17.46 10.72
C GLY A 408 -10.00 -16.35 10.73
N ARG A 409 -8.76 -16.71 10.37
CA ARG A 409 -7.58 -15.83 10.33
C ARG A 409 -7.16 -15.22 11.68
N TYR A 410 -7.66 -15.72 12.81
CA TYR A 410 -7.28 -15.21 14.14
C TYR A 410 -5.77 -15.20 14.39
N MET A 411 -5.08 -16.28 13.99
CA MET A 411 -3.64 -16.45 14.26
C MET A 411 -2.77 -15.41 13.56
N TRP A 412 -3.25 -14.79 12.47
CA TRP A 412 -2.48 -13.81 11.71
C TRP A 412 -2.19 -12.53 12.50
N ARG A 413 -2.94 -12.25 13.58
CA ARG A 413 -2.63 -11.13 14.49
C ARG A 413 -1.28 -11.29 15.21
N HIS A 414 -0.76 -12.51 15.29
CA HIS A 414 0.51 -12.82 15.95
C HIS A 414 1.70 -12.80 14.98
N VAL A 415 1.51 -12.41 13.72
CA VAL A 415 2.63 -12.32 12.75
C VAL A 415 3.69 -11.32 13.19
N HIS A 416 3.30 -10.29 13.96
CA HIS A 416 4.20 -9.31 14.54
C HIS A 416 3.94 -9.09 16.03
N LYS A 417 4.85 -8.36 16.68
CA LYS A 417 4.80 -8.07 18.12
C LYS A 417 3.49 -7.38 18.52
N PRO A 418 2.90 -7.77 19.66
CA PRO A 418 1.73 -7.11 20.18
C PRO A 418 2.05 -5.69 20.69
N GLY A 419 1.03 -4.84 20.70
CA GLY A 419 1.14 -3.41 21.04
C GLY A 419 0.68 -3.08 22.45
N LEU A 420 1.28 -2.05 23.05
CA LEU A 420 0.71 -1.34 24.19
C LEU A 420 -0.65 -0.74 23.80
N THR A 421 -0.64 -0.04 22.65
CA THR A 421 -1.85 0.45 21.98
C THR A 421 -2.00 -0.14 20.58
N GLY A 422 -3.15 0.07 19.94
CA GLY A 422 -3.40 -0.49 18.60
C GLY A 422 -4.63 0.11 17.91
N TRP A 423 -4.76 -0.16 16.61
CA TRP A 423 -5.83 0.38 15.78
C TRP A 423 -7.24 -0.01 16.27
N ALA A 424 -7.44 -1.28 16.63
CA ALA A 424 -8.71 -1.73 17.21
C ALA A 424 -9.02 -0.97 18.51
N GLN A 425 -8.01 -0.77 19.37
CA GLN A 425 -8.18 -0.09 20.65
C GLN A 425 -8.60 1.38 20.49
N VAL A 426 -8.00 2.13 19.56
CA VAL A 426 -8.33 3.55 19.36
C VAL A 426 -9.66 3.79 18.63
N ASN A 427 -10.22 2.75 18.01
CA ASN A 427 -11.55 2.77 17.39
C ASN A 427 -12.64 2.14 18.28
N GLY A 428 -12.37 2.00 19.59
CA GLY A 428 -13.39 1.58 20.57
C GLY A 428 -13.63 0.08 20.67
N LEU A 429 -12.88 -0.76 19.95
CA LEU A 429 -13.00 -2.22 20.01
C LEU A 429 -12.23 -2.81 21.20
N ARG A 430 -12.65 -2.42 22.41
CA ARG A 430 -12.06 -2.83 23.70
C ARG A 430 -13.04 -3.65 24.54
N GLY A 431 -12.53 -4.45 25.48
CA GLY A 431 -13.38 -5.17 26.44
C GLY A 431 -14.28 -6.22 25.77
N ASN A 432 -15.58 -6.15 26.05
CA ASN A 432 -16.61 -7.12 25.64
C ASN A 432 -17.11 -6.98 24.18
N THR A 433 -16.46 -6.16 23.35
CA THR A 433 -16.81 -6.03 21.93
C THR A 433 -16.54 -7.32 21.15
N SER A 434 -17.23 -7.48 20.01
CA SER A 434 -17.03 -8.59 19.06
C SER A 434 -15.54 -8.86 18.80
N ILE A 435 -15.11 -10.11 19.04
CA ILE A 435 -13.74 -10.53 18.76
C ILE A 435 -13.47 -10.51 17.26
N ARG A 436 -14.46 -10.81 16.42
CA ARG A 436 -14.33 -10.80 14.95
C ARG A 436 -13.99 -9.40 14.44
N ASP A 437 -14.65 -8.37 14.95
CA ASP A 437 -14.43 -6.98 14.54
C ASP A 437 -13.05 -6.50 15.00
N ARG A 438 -12.64 -6.88 16.22
CA ARG A 438 -11.29 -6.59 16.74
C ARG A 438 -10.22 -7.17 15.83
N ILE A 439 -10.39 -8.42 15.39
CA ILE A 439 -9.46 -9.10 14.49
C ILE A 439 -9.41 -8.39 13.14
N GLN A 440 -10.54 -7.97 12.57
CA GLN A 440 -10.53 -7.20 11.32
C GLN A 440 -9.69 -5.92 11.43
N TYR A 441 -9.80 -5.19 12.54
CA TYR A 441 -9.02 -3.97 12.75
C TYR A 441 -7.54 -4.26 13.02
N ASP A 442 -7.22 -5.33 13.76
CA ASP A 442 -5.84 -5.77 13.98
C ASP A 442 -5.19 -6.20 12.66
N LEU A 443 -5.90 -6.94 11.80
CA LEU A 443 -5.42 -7.33 10.47
C LEU A 443 -5.26 -6.13 9.55
N PHE A 444 -6.22 -5.20 9.54
CA PHE A 444 -6.10 -3.94 8.79
C PHE A 444 -4.84 -3.17 9.17
N TYR A 445 -4.53 -3.08 10.47
CA TYR A 445 -3.32 -2.44 10.95
C TYR A 445 -2.06 -3.13 10.43
N LEU A 446 -1.98 -4.46 10.56
CA LEU A 446 -0.83 -5.23 10.10
C LEU A 446 -0.67 -5.14 8.58
N GLU A 447 -1.77 -5.14 7.82
CA GLU A 447 -1.79 -5.03 6.35
C GLU A 447 -1.33 -3.67 5.82
N ASN A 448 -1.66 -2.61 6.56
CA ASN A 448 -1.47 -1.23 6.13
C ASN A 448 -0.46 -0.49 7.02
N TRP A 449 0.42 -1.24 7.69
CA TRP A 449 1.39 -0.65 8.58
C TRP A 449 2.22 0.39 7.83
N SER A 450 2.32 1.56 8.44
CA SER A 450 3.19 2.65 8.04
C SER A 450 3.53 3.47 9.28
N LEU A 451 4.68 4.13 9.26
CA LEU A 451 5.09 4.99 10.36
C LEU A 451 4.06 6.10 10.65
N ALA A 452 3.39 6.62 9.62
CA ALA A 452 2.31 7.60 9.77
C ALA A 452 1.09 7.02 10.49
N LEU A 453 0.75 5.75 10.23
CA LEU A 453 -0.35 5.06 10.92
C LEU A 453 -0.03 4.86 12.41
N ASP A 454 1.21 4.49 12.74
CA ASP A 454 1.66 4.34 14.13
C ASP A 454 1.55 5.68 14.88
N PHE A 455 2.08 6.78 14.32
CA PHE A 455 1.93 8.11 14.92
C PHE A 455 0.46 8.54 15.06
N LYS A 456 -0.38 8.25 14.05
CA LYS A 456 -1.83 8.52 14.12
C LYS A 456 -2.48 7.76 15.28
N ILE A 457 -2.10 6.50 15.49
CA ILE A 457 -2.62 5.68 16.61
C ILE A 457 -2.15 6.26 17.93
N LEU A 458 -0.86 6.57 18.09
CA LEU A 458 -0.31 7.17 19.31
C LEU A 458 -1.02 8.48 19.67
N LEU A 459 -1.18 9.39 18.69
CA LEU A 459 -1.92 10.65 18.89
C LEU A 459 -3.38 10.42 19.29
N LYS A 460 -4.07 9.48 18.63
CA LYS A 460 -5.44 9.10 19.02
C LYS A 460 -5.48 8.53 20.43
N THR A 461 -4.47 7.76 20.84
CA THR A 461 -4.39 7.18 22.18
C THR A 461 -4.25 8.26 23.25
N PHE A 462 -3.45 9.29 23.01
CA PHE A 462 -3.34 10.44 23.93
C PHE A 462 -4.63 11.30 23.95
N ALA A 463 -5.30 11.46 22.81
CA ALA A 463 -6.54 12.25 22.72
C ALA A 463 -7.78 11.50 23.26
N ALA A 464 -7.76 10.17 23.29
CA ALA A 464 -8.87 9.35 23.73
C ALA A 464 -9.09 9.49 25.25
N ARG A 465 -10.08 10.29 25.65
CA ARG A 465 -10.50 10.49 27.05
C ARG A 465 -11.37 9.35 27.62
N LYS A 466 -11.72 8.32 26.82
CA LYS A 466 -12.55 7.18 27.25
C LYS A 466 -11.69 5.94 27.49
N ASN A 467 -11.73 5.43 28.72
CA ASN A 467 -11.01 4.23 29.12
C ASN A 467 -11.81 2.96 28.85
N ALA A 468 -11.12 1.82 28.86
CA ALA A 468 -11.65 0.51 28.47
C ALA A 468 -12.62 -0.12 29.50
N TYR A 469 -13.02 0.66 30.50
CA TYR A 469 -14.01 0.32 31.52
C TYR A 469 -15.06 1.40 31.48
#